data_AF-A0AAN8PJ85-F1
#
_entry.id   AF-A0AAN8PJ85-F1
#
_cell.length_a   1.000
_cell.length_b   1.000
_cell.length_c   1.000
_cell.angle_alpha   90.00
_cell.angle_beta   90.00
_cell.angle_gamma   90.00
#
_symmetry.space_group_name_H-M   'P 1'
#
loop_
_entity.id
_entity.type
_entity.pdbx_description
1 polymer ?
#
loop_
_entity_poly.entity_id
_entity_poly.type
_entity_poly.pdbx_seq_one_letter_code
_entity_poly.pdbx_strand_id
1 'polypeptide(L)'
;MAFLTTWSYIILTTHFNMACAICVWSMVKAHKSGKSEISDLNGGIKNQGFKHSTEEVSEEIGNTEVKNSYVDDNNTAKTHPDEIIDNRMKPTPWYSKISWILANIISVWAVIVSLIYYIALFPSNGVLLFHDVNVHLMNSVIVLIDTALCARPVRILHVIYPVIYGLTYLVFSLIYWSMDPVNNVLYPVVLDWNNAPITLGVGSGLLIVVIPSLQMMFFGLYRLKLYIFKKIYKHEYLDVISK
;
A
#
# COMPACT_ATOMS: atom_id res chain seq x y z
N MET A 1 5.42 30.96 -1.60
CA MET A 1 5.58 29.61 -1.01
C MET A 1 4.59 28.68 -1.70
N ALA A 2 5.04 27.54 -2.25
CA ALA A 2 4.17 26.57 -2.90
C ALA A 2 3.54 25.61 -1.87
N PHE A 3 2.51 26.07 -1.16
CA PHE A 3 1.87 25.32 -0.06
C PHE A 3 1.36 23.94 -0.47
N LEU A 4 0.85 23.80 -1.68
CA LEU A 4 0.31 22.55 -2.22
C LEU A 4 1.43 21.51 -2.38
N THR A 5 2.57 21.94 -2.91
CA THR A 5 3.76 21.10 -3.04
C THR A 5 4.24 20.67 -1.66
N THR A 6 4.34 21.58 -0.69
CA THR A 6 4.73 21.24 0.69
C THR A 6 3.81 20.19 1.31
N TRP A 7 2.49 20.35 1.18
CA TRP A 7 1.53 19.36 1.68
C TRP A 7 1.71 18.00 1.00
N SER A 8 1.96 17.97 -0.31
CA SER A 8 2.23 16.72 -1.03
C SER A 8 3.48 16.01 -0.51
N TYR A 9 4.56 16.75 -0.22
CA TYR A 9 5.78 16.18 0.36
C TYR A 9 5.59 15.68 1.79
N ILE A 10 4.77 16.35 2.61
CA ILE A 10 4.44 15.89 3.97
C ILE A 10 3.72 14.54 3.91
N ILE A 11 2.76 14.37 3.01
CA ILE A 11 2.06 13.10 2.83
C ILE A 11 3.00 12.03 2.27
N LEU A 12 3.79 12.37 1.25
CA LEU A 12 4.73 11.44 0.64
C LEU A 12 5.74 10.89 1.66
N THR A 13 6.36 11.79 2.42
CA THR A 13 7.33 11.41 3.45
C THR A 13 6.68 10.60 4.55
N THR A 14 5.49 10.98 5.00
CA THR A 14 4.73 10.22 6.02
C THR A 14 4.41 8.81 5.54
N HIS A 15 3.96 8.67 4.29
CA HIS A 15 3.68 7.39 3.63
C HIS A 15 4.91 6.49 3.62
N PHE A 16 6.07 7.00 3.17
CA PHE A 16 7.30 6.21 3.13
C PHE A 16 7.83 5.83 4.50
N ASN A 17 7.79 6.73 5.48
CA ASN A 17 8.17 6.41 6.85
C ASN A 17 7.29 5.30 7.43
N MET A 18 5.98 5.36 7.18
CA MET A 18 5.03 4.34 7.62
C MET A 18 5.27 3.00 6.90
N ALA A 19 5.48 3.03 5.58
CA ALA A 19 5.79 1.84 4.79
C ALA A 19 7.11 1.18 5.26
N CYS A 20 8.12 1.99 5.57
CA CYS A 20 9.39 1.53 6.13
C CYS A 20 9.19 0.84 7.48
N ALA A 21 8.47 1.47 8.40
CA ALA A 21 8.19 0.90 9.71
C ALA A 21 7.43 -0.44 9.61
N ILE A 22 6.43 -0.52 8.72
CA ILE A 22 5.67 -1.76 8.46
C ILE A 22 6.60 -2.84 7.90
N CYS A 23 7.47 -2.50 6.95
CA CYS A 23 8.43 -3.43 6.36
C CYS A 23 9.39 -3.98 7.41
N VAL A 24 10.03 -3.10 8.19
CA VAL A 24 10.96 -3.50 9.27
C VAL A 24 10.26 -4.38 10.30
N TRP A 25 9.06 -3.99 10.74
CA TRP A 25 8.29 -4.80 11.69
C TRP A 25 7.96 -6.18 11.12
N SER A 26 7.56 -6.26 9.86
CA SER A 26 7.26 -7.52 9.19
C SER A 26 8.49 -8.43 9.08
N MET A 27 9.66 -7.87 8.75
CA MET A 27 10.92 -8.61 8.68
C MET A 27 11.35 -9.12 10.05
N VAL A 28 11.28 -8.28 11.09
CA VAL A 28 11.64 -8.68 12.47
C VAL A 28 10.70 -9.78 12.97
N LYS A 29 9.40 -9.67 12.70
CA LYS A 29 8.42 -10.68 13.08
C LYS A 29 8.66 -12.01 12.36
N ALA A 30 8.91 -11.97 11.04
CA ALA A 30 9.23 -13.16 10.26
C ALA A 30 10.49 -13.85 10.78
N HIS A 31 11.54 -13.08 11.07
CA HIS A 31 12.79 -13.62 11.61
C HIS A 31 12.63 -14.22 13.02
N LYS A 32 11.84 -13.59 13.90
CA LYS A 32 11.52 -14.16 15.23
C LYS A 32 10.71 -15.44 15.13
N SER A 33 9.73 -15.50 14.22
CA SER A 33 8.91 -16.69 13.99
C SER A 33 9.76 -17.86 13.48
N GLY A 34 10.64 -17.63 12.50
CA GLY A 34 11.54 -18.66 11.98
C GLY A 34 12.53 -19.17 13.02
N LYS A 35 13.03 -18.29 13.91
CA LYS A 35 13.88 -18.72 15.05
C LYS A 35 13.12 -19.56 16.07
N SER A 36 11.86 -19.24 16.36
CA SER A 36 11.02 -20.05 17.25
C SER A 36 10.83 -21.45 16.68
N GLU A 37 10.46 -21.55 15.41
CA GLU A 37 10.19 -22.82 14.74
C GLU A 37 11.43 -23.72 14.68
N ILE A 38 12.61 -23.15 14.39
CA ILE A 38 13.90 -23.87 14.43
C ILE A 38 14.26 -24.31 15.86
N SER A 39 13.97 -23.48 16.87
CA SER A 39 14.19 -23.83 18.28
C SER A 39 13.31 -24.99 18.73
N ASP A 40 12.03 -24.99 18.33
CA ASP A 40 11.06 -26.02 18.68
C ASP A 40 11.43 -27.37 18.02
N LEU A 41 11.87 -27.35 16.76
CA LEU A 41 12.39 -28.53 16.06
C LEU A 41 13.63 -29.12 16.76
N ASN A 42 14.59 -28.28 17.15
CA ASN A 42 15.80 -28.74 17.86
C ASN A 42 15.51 -29.24 19.28
N GLY A 43 14.53 -28.66 19.98
CA GLY A 43 14.05 -29.16 21.27
C GLY A 43 13.36 -30.51 21.16
N GLY A 44 12.55 -30.71 20.12
CA GLY A 44 11.91 -32.00 19.80
C GLY A 44 12.92 -33.10 19.49
N ILE A 45 13.95 -32.81 18.69
CA ILE A 45 15.02 -33.77 18.36
C ILE A 45 15.82 -34.17 19.62
N LYS A 46 16.14 -33.22 20.51
CA LYS A 46 16.85 -33.52 21.77
C LYS A 46 16.05 -34.42 22.70
N ASN A 47 14.72 -34.27 22.76
CA ASN A 47 13.87 -35.10 23.60
C ASN A 47 13.66 -36.52 23.04
N GLN A 48 13.79 -36.73 21.73
CA GLN A 48 13.77 -38.07 21.12
C GLN A 48 15.11 -38.82 21.29
N GLY A 49 16.23 -38.11 21.41
CA GLY A 49 17.56 -38.70 21.63
C GLY A 49 17.85 -39.21 23.05
N PHE A 50 16.94 -39.03 24.02
CA PHE A 50 17.18 -39.37 25.43
C PHE A 50 16.29 -40.52 25.97
N LYS A 51 15.70 -41.34 25.09
CA LYS A 51 14.91 -42.52 25.51
C LYS A 51 15.50 -43.88 25.14
N HIS A 52 16.73 -43.95 24.63
CA HIS A 52 17.34 -45.24 24.28
C HIS A 52 18.63 -45.51 25.08
N SER A 53 18.44 -45.82 26.36
CA SER A 53 19.37 -46.57 27.20
C SER A 53 18.50 -47.03 28.35
N THR A 54 18.04 -48.28 28.41
CA THR A 54 18.83 -49.45 28.82
C THR A 54 17.92 -50.66 28.62
N GLU A 55 18.39 -51.73 27.97
CA GLU A 55 18.10 -53.14 28.27
C GLU A 55 18.63 -54.02 27.12
N GLU A 56 19.67 -54.78 27.44
CA GLU A 56 20.17 -55.92 26.67
C GLU A 56 19.11 -57.04 26.66
N VAL A 57 19.04 -57.83 25.59
CA VAL A 57 18.95 -59.32 25.57
C VAL A 57 18.47 -59.82 24.18
N SER A 58 19.36 -60.61 23.57
CA SER A 58 19.20 -61.78 22.69
C SER A 58 18.48 -61.77 21.33
N GLU A 59 19.27 -62.28 20.37
CA GLU A 59 18.98 -62.94 19.09
C GLU A 59 17.59 -63.61 18.92
N GLU A 60 16.92 -63.38 17.78
CA GLU A 60 16.57 -64.45 16.84
C GLU A 60 16.11 -63.92 15.46
N ILE A 61 16.41 -64.72 14.45
CA ILE A 61 16.25 -64.49 13.00
C ILE A 61 14.82 -64.87 12.57
N GLY A 62 14.20 -64.10 11.66
CA GLY A 62 13.22 -64.67 10.71
C GLY A 62 11.96 -63.84 10.42
N ASN A 63 11.90 -63.31 9.20
CA ASN A 63 10.74 -62.91 8.40
C ASN A 63 9.34 -63.03 9.03
N THR A 64 8.59 -61.93 9.13
CA THR A 64 7.13 -61.90 8.84
C THR A 64 6.67 -60.46 8.51
N GLU A 65 5.78 -60.39 7.52
CA GLU A 65 5.05 -59.25 6.93
C GLU A 65 4.79 -58.02 7.84
N VAL A 66 5.17 -56.85 7.33
CA VAL A 66 4.78 -55.54 7.88
C VAL A 66 3.30 -55.30 7.59
N LYS A 67 2.44 -55.51 8.60
CA LYS A 67 1.11 -54.89 8.66
C LYS A 67 1.29 -53.38 8.84
N ASN A 68 1.01 -52.61 7.80
CA ASN A 68 0.81 -51.16 7.92
C ASN A 68 -0.47 -50.90 8.70
N SER A 69 -0.33 -50.65 10.00
CA SER A 69 -1.36 -50.09 10.86
C SER A 69 -1.68 -48.68 10.39
N TYR A 70 -2.89 -48.49 9.84
CA TYR A 70 -3.49 -47.17 9.69
C TYR A 70 -3.60 -46.53 11.07
N VAL A 71 -2.96 -45.36 11.25
CA VAL A 71 -3.21 -44.50 12.42
C VAL A 71 -4.56 -43.83 12.19
N ASP A 72 -5.53 -44.29 12.96
CA ASP A 72 -6.90 -43.83 13.01
C ASP A 72 -6.96 -42.56 13.87
N ASP A 73 -6.90 -41.39 13.23
CA ASP A 73 -6.92 -40.09 13.90
C ASP A 73 -8.37 -39.65 14.17
N ASN A 74 -9.08 -40.45 14.98
CA ASN A 74 -10.47 -40.23 15.38
C ASN A 74 -10.60 -39.25 16.56
N ASN A 75 -10.06 -38.04 16.39
CA ASN A 75 -10.46 -36.88 17.20
C ASN A 75 -10.77 -35.68 16.31
N THR A 76 -11.60 -35.90 15.28
CA THR A 76 -12.42 -34.83 14.69
C THR A 76 -13.48 -34.40 15.70
N ALA A 77 -13.10 -33.53 16.63
CA ALA A 77 -14.03 -32.51 17.08
C ALA A 77 -14.56 -31.83 15.81
N LYS A 78 -15.87 -31.87 15.62
CA LYS A 78 -16.60 -31.28 14.50
C LYS A 78 -16.27 -29.78 14.43
N THR A 79 -15.18 -29.44 13.75
CA THR A 79 -14.90 -28.06 13.35
C THR A 79 -15.73 -27.82 12.11
N HIS A 80 -16.73 -26.95 12.24
CA HIS A 80 -17.59 -26.55 11.14
C HIS A 80 -16.68 -25.99 10.03
N PRO A 81 -16.90 -26.28 8.73
CA PRO A 81 -16.06 -25.76 7.64
C PRO A 81 -15.85 -24.23 7.70
N ASP A 82 -16.82 -23.52 8.27
CA ASP A 82 -16.80 -22.07 8.47
C ASP A 82 -15.72 -21.61 9.47
N GLU A 83 -15.39 -22.44 10.46
CA GLU A 83 -14.39 -22.15 11.51
C GLU A 83 -12.94 -22.28 10.99
N ILE A 84 -12.74 -23.14 9.99
CA ILE A 84 -11.45 -23.31 9.29
C ILE A 84 -11.21 -22.15 8.30
N ILE A 85 -12.28 -21.59 7.72
CA ILE A 85 -12.22 -20.43 6.83
C ILE A 85 -11.93 -19.15 7.62
N ASP A 86 -12.56 -18.98 8.79
CA ASP A 86 -12.40 -17.79 9.64
C ASP A 86 -10.95 -17.63 10.15
N ASN A 87 -10.30 -18.73 10.55
CA ASN A 87 -8.90 -18.73 11.00
C ASN A 87 -7.87 -18.34 9.92
N ARG A 88 -8.23 -18.38 8.62
CA ARG A 88 -7.32 -17.99 7.53
C ARG A 88 -7.40 -16.51 7.14
N MET A 89 -8.43 -15.77 7.53
CA MET A 89 -8.56 -14.35 7.22
C MET A 89 -8.23 -13.49 8.43
N LYS A 90 -6.94 -13.39 8.78
CA LYS A 90 -6.51 -12.36 9.76
C LYS A 90 -6.89 -10.98 9.20
N PRO A 91 -7.68 -10.17 9.92
CA PRO A 91 -8.11 -8.86 9.43
C PRO A 91 -6.89 -7.99 9.15
N THR A 92 -6.95 -7.21 8.07
CA THR A 92 -5.85 -6.29 7.73
C THR A 92 -5.61 -5.31 8.88
N PRO A 93 -4.38 -5.22 9.40
CA PRO A 93 -4.09 -4.31 10.51
C PRO A 93 -4.41 -2.86 10.15
N TRP A 94 -4.86 -2.08 11.14
CA TRP A 94 -5.29 -0.70 10.94
C TRP A 94 -4.17 0.19 10.34
N TYR A 95 -2.92 -0.02 10.75
CA TYR A 95 -1.78 0.75 10.25
C TYR A 95 -1.54 0.51 8.75
N SER A 96 -1.75 -0.73 8.26
CA SER A 96 -1.65 -1.04 6.83
C SER A 96 -2.75 -0.34 6.03
N LYS A 97 -3.95 -0.19 6.62
CA LYS A 97 -5.05 0.56 5.99
C LYS A 97 -4.71 2.04 5.84
N ILE A 98 -4.14 2.66 6.87
CA ILE A 98 -3.72 4.07 6.82
C ILE A 98 -2.63 4.29 5.78
N SER A 99 -1.57 3.45 5.78
CA SER A 99 -0.52 3.53 4.76
C SER A 99 -1.10 3.37 3.35
N TRP A 100 -2.09 2.50 3.17
CA TRP A 100 -2.76 2.35 1.89
C TRP A 100 -3.59 3.57 1.49
N ILE A 101 -4.29 4.22 2.41
CA ILE A 101 -5.00 5.48 2.15
C ILE A 101 -4.02 6.58 1.74
N LEU A 102 -2.93 6.75 2.48
CA LEU A 102 -1.88 7.73 2.16
C LEU A 102 -1.29 7.48 0.78
N ALA A 103 -1.01 6.22 0.45
CA ALA A 103 -0.54 5.81 -0.88
C ALA A 103 -1.52 6.22 -2.00
N ASN A 104 -2.83 6.01 -1.80
CA ASN A 104 -3.85 6.41 -2.78
C ASN A 104 -3.91 7.92 -2.95
N ILE A 105 -3.87 8.69 -1.86
CA ILE A 105 -3.87 10.16 -1.92
C ILE A 105 -2.66 10.66 -2.71
N ILE A 106 -1.45 10.21 -2.33
CA ILE A 106 -0.22 10.75 -2.93
C ILE A 106 -0.03 10.31 -4.39
N SER A 107 -0.52 9.12 -4.76
CA SER A 107 -0.58 8.65 -6.16
C SER A 107 -1.19 9.69 -7.08
N VAL A 108 -2.36 10.19 -6.72
CA VAL A 108 -3.07 11.18 -7.53
C VAL A 108 -2.45 12.58 -7.39
N TRP A 109 -2.19 13.02 -6.15
CA TRP A 109 -1.81 14.41 -5.90
C TRP A 109 -0.37 14.76 -6.30
N ALA A 110 0.55 13.80 -6.33
CA ALA A 110 1.90 14.05 -6.85
C ALA A 110 1.83 14.46 -8.33
N VAL A 111 1.03 13.76 -9.13
CA VAL A 111 0.81 14.07 -10.56
C VAL A 111 0.09 15.39 -10.74
N ILE A 112 -0.95 15.67 -9.94
CA ILE A 112 -1.67 16.96 -10.00
C ILE A 112 -0.72 18.13 -9.70
N VAL A 113 0.15 18.02 -8.69
CA VAL A 113 1.13 19.08 -8.38
C VAL A 113 2.06 19.33 -9.56
N SER A 114 2.55 18.28 -10.23
CA SER A 114 3.36 18.43 -11.44
C SER A 114 2.56 19.11 -12.57
N LEU A 115 1.32 18.67 -12.81
CA LEU A 115 0.47 19.22 -13.87
C LEU A 115 0.16 20.70 -13.64
N ILE A 116 -0.24 21.09 -12.43
CA ILE A 116 -0.51 22.49 -12.09
C ILE A 116 0.75 23.33 -12.30
N TYR A 117 1.92 22.84 -11.86
CA TYR A 117 3.16 23.55 -12.09
C TYR A 117 3.47 23.74 -13.58
N TYR A 118 3.54 22.67 -14.37
CA TYR A 118 3.97 22.75 -15.76
C TYR A 118 2.94 23.42 -16.69
N ILE A 119 1.65 23.29 -16.41
CA ILE A 119 0.59 23.85 -17.25
C ILE A 119 0.29 25.30 -16.85
N ALA A 120 0.20 25.61 -15.55
CA ALA A 120 -0.31 26.90 -15.09
C ALA A 120 0.75 27.85 -14.56
N LEU A 121 1.84 27.36 -13.93
CA LEU A 121 2.84 28.21 -13.26
C LEU A 121 4.13 28.36 -14.07
N PHE A 122 4.51 27.35 -14.83
CA PHE A 122 5.73 27.38 -15.63
C PHE A 122 5.70 28.44 -16.75
N PRO A 123 4.62 28.57 -17.54
CA PRO A 123 4.56 29.57 -18.61
C PRO A 123 4.66 31.01 -18.12
N SER A 124 4.21 31.31 -16.89
CA SER A 124 4.30 32.65 -16.30
C SER A 124 5.69 32.99 -15.77
N ASN A 125 6.49 31.99 -15.40
CA ASN A 125 7.80 32.20 -14.78
C ASN A 125 8.95 32.24 -15.81
N GLY A 126 8.74 31.69 -17.02
CA GLY A 126 9.62 31.86 -18.18
C GLY A 126 11.03 31.26 -18.09
N VAL A 127 11.46 30.77 -16.92
CA VAL A 127 12.79 30.22 -16.67
C VAL A 127 12.68 28.86 -15.96
N LEU A 128 13.19 27.80 -16.59
CA LEU A 128 13.34 26.48 -15.95
C LEU A 128 14.56 26.52 -15.01
N LEU A 129 14.32 26.74 -13.72
CA LEU A 129 15.32 26.42 -12.73
C LEU A 129 15.33 24.90 -12.49
N PHE A 130 16.52 24.31 -12.42
CA PHE A 130 16.70 22.89 -12.09
C PHE A 130 15.97 22.52 -10.78
N HIS A 131 15.96 23.44 -9.82
CA HIS A 131 15.23 23.30 -8.57
C HIS A 131 13.74 23.03 -8.80
N ASP A 132 13.09 23.78 -9.68
CA ASP A 132 11.65 23.66 -9.89
C ASP A 132 11.30 22.35 -10.63
N VAL A 133 12.14 21.95 -11.59
CA VAL A 133 12.00 20.64 -12.24
C VAL A 133 12.09 19.53 -11.21
N ASN A 134 13.08 19.59 -10.32
CA ASN A 134 13.25 18.56 -9.29
C ASN A 134 12.07 18.53 -8.31
N VAL A 135 11.66 19.68 -7.80
CA VAL A 135 10.60 19.80 -6.79
C VAL A 135 9.24 19.36 -7.32
N HIS A 136 8.95 19.59 -8.59
CA HIS A 136 7.65 19.25 -9.17
C HIS A 136 7.64 17.91 -9.90
N LEU A 137 8.69 17.54 -10.62
CA LEU A 137 8.75 16.28 -11.38
C LEU A 137 9.12 15.08 -10.50
N MET A 138 10.10 15.24 -9.60
CA MET A 138 10.63 14.11 -8.84
C MET A 138 9.57 13.51 -7.91
N ASN A 139 8.66 14.34 -7.39
CA ASN A 139 7.52 13.91 -6.59
C ASN A 139 6.67 12.86 -7.36
N SER A 140 6.30 13.15 -8.61
CA SER A 140 5.55 12.22 -9.46
C SER A 140 6.35 10.97 -9.82
N VAL A 141 7.63 11.12 -10.16
CA VAL A 141 8.50 9.98 -10.53
C VAL A 141 8.60 8.98 -9.38
N ILE A 142 8.85 9.45 -8.16
CA ILE A 142 8.96 8.61 -6.96
C ILE A 142 7.66 7.80 -6.76
N VAL A 143 6.51 8.43 -6.94
CA VAL A 143 5.21 7.80 -6.71
C VAL A 143 4.84 6.78 -7.81
N LEU A 144 5.23 7.04 -9.05
CA LEU A 144 5.10 6.06 -10.14
C LEU A 144 5.96 4.83 -9.89
N ILE A 145 7.19 5.01 -9.41
CA ILE A 145 8.09 3.91 -9.02
C ILE A 145 7.50 3.12 -7.84
N ASP A 146 7.04 3.81 -6.80
CA ASP A 146 6.41 3.20 -5.62
C ASP A 146 5.16 2.38 -6.01
N THR A 147 4.34 2.89 -6.93
CA THR A 147 3.18 2.16 -7.47
C THR A 147 3.60 0.94 -8.28
N ALA A 148 4.63 1.06 -9.12
CA ALA A 148 5.10 -0.05 -9.96
C ALA A 148 5.66 -1.19 -9.10
N LEU A 149 6.46 -0.87 -8.08
CA LEU A 149 7.13 -1.85 -7.23
C LEU A 149 6.17 -2.47 -6.20
N CYS A 150 5.40 -1.66 -5.46
CA CYS A 150 4.58 -2.18 -4.38
C CYS A 150 3.36 -2.97 -4.89
N ALA A 151 3.11 -4.15 -4.32
CA ALA A 151 1.96 -4.99 -4.63
C ALA A 151 0.70 -4.52 -3.86
N ARG A 152 0.38 -3.23 -3.91
CA ARG A 152 -0.83 -2.68 -3.28
C ARG A 152 -2.00 -2.72 -4.28
N PRO A 153 -3.17 -3.25 -3.89
CA PRO A 153 -4.34 -3.20 -4.75
C PRO A 153 -4.80 -1.75 -4.93
N VAL A 154 -5.08 -1.34 -6.16
CA VAL A 154 -5.75 -0.07 -6.44
C VAL A 154 -7.23 -0.36 -6.65
N ARG A 155 -8.10 0.35 -5.93
CA ARG A 155 -9.56 0.21 -6.03
C ARG A 155 -10.16 1.53 -6.51
N ILE A 156 -11.09 1.46 -7.46
CA ILE A 156 -11.71 2.66 -8.05
C ILE A 156 -12.45 3.48 -6.97
N LEU A 157 -13.13 2.82 -6.03
CA LEU A 157 -13.85 3.48 -4.93
C LEU A 157 -12.94 4.28 -3.98
N HIS A 158 -11.62 4.07 -4.02
CA HIS A 158 -10.67 4.85 -3.21
C HIS A 158 -10.46 6.27 -3.74
N VAL A 159 -11.11 6.67 -4.84
CA VAL A 159 -11.16 8.05 -5.34
C VAL A 159 -11.65 9.06 -4.28
N ILE A 160 -12.45 8.60 -3.32
CA ILE A 160 -12.95 9.44 -2.22
C ILE A 160 -11.81 10.06 -1.39
N TYR A 161 -10.69 9.35 -1.20
CA TYR A 161 -9.58 9.83 -0.38
C TYR A 161 -8.84 11.03 -1.00
N PRO A 162 -8.38 10.99 -2.27
CA PRO A 162 -7.81 12.18 -2.90
C PRO A 162 -8.83 13.31 -3.07
N VAL A 163 -10.13 13.02 -3.25
CA VAL A 163 -11.19 14.05 -3.27
C VAL A 163 -11.29 14.77 -1.91
N ILE A 164 -11.34 14.03 -0.80
CA ILE A 164 -11.37 14.60 0.56
C ILE A 164 -10.13 15.47 0.79
N TYR A 165 -8.95 15.00 0.39
CA TYR A 165 -7.73 15.80 0.51
C TYR A 165 -7.82 17.12 -0.29
N GLY A 166 -8.36 17.07 -1.51
CA GLY A 166 -8.58 18.28 -2.33
C GLY A 166 -9.54 19.27 -1.69
N LEU A 167 -10.66 18.77 -1.16
CA LEU A 167 -11.64 19.60 -0.44
C LEU A 167 -11.02 20.24 0.81
N THR A 168 -10.25 19.49 1.59
CA THR A 168 -9.52 20.01 2.75
C THR A 168 -8.56 21.13 2.35
N TYR A 169 -7.84 20.96 1.23
CA TYR A 169 -6.94 22.00 0.72
C TYR A 169 -7.71 23.24 0.25
N LEU A 170 -8.86 23.08 -0.40
CA LEU A 170 -9.72 24.21 -0.80
C LEU A 170 -10.20 25.00 0.41
N VAL A 171 -10.67 24.32 1.47
CA VAL A 171 -11.06 24.98 2.72
C VAL A 171 -9.89 25.73 3.35
N PHE A 172 -8.72 25.09 3.45
CA PHE A 172 -7.49 25.75 3.92
C PHE A 172 -7.17 27.01 3.10
N SER A 173 -7.25 26.90 1.77
CA SER A 173 -6.94 28.02 0.87
C SER A 173 -7.89 29.20 1.04
N LEU A 174 -9.18 28.93 1.27
CA LEU A 174 -10.20 29.95 1.49
C LEU A 174 -9.96 30.67 2.82
N ILE A 175 -9.66 29.92 3.88
CA ILE A 175 -9.33 30.48 5.20
C ILE A 175 -8.08 31.36 5.08
N TYR A 176 -7.02 30.86 4.43
CA TYR A 176 -5.76 31.59 4.25
C TYR A 176 -5.96 32.92 3.50
N TRP A 177 -6.73 32.89 2.40
CA TRP A 177 -7.09 34.09 1.66
C TRP A 177 -7.92 35.07 2.51
N SER A 178 -8.89 34.58 3.28
CA SER A 178 -9.78 35.43 4.08
C SER A 178 -9.07 36.27 5.16
N MET A 179 -7.86 35.88 5.56
CA MET A 179 -7.06 36.62 6.55
C MET A 179 -6.45 37.90 5.99
N ASP A 180 -6.10 37.92 4.69
CA ASP A 180 -5.60 39.10 3.97
C ASP A 180 -5.84 38.91 2.46
N PRO A 181 -7.02 39.30 1.94
CA PRO A 181 -7.38 39.07 0.55
C PRO A 181 -6.45 39.72 -0.49
N VAL A 182 -5.66 40.71 -0.09
CA VAL A 182 -4.74 41.45 -0.96
C VAL A 182 -3.41 40.71 -1.08
N ASN A 183 -2.84 40.24 0.04
CA ASN A 183 -1.52 39.61 0.04
C ASN A 183 -1.55 38.07 0.01
N ASN A 184 -2.65 37.43 0.42
CA ASN A 184 -2.76 35.98 0.57
C ASN A 184 -3.40 35.29 -0.64
N VAL A 185 -2.93 35.62 -1.85
CA VAL A 185 -3.32 34.90 -3.07
C VAL A 185 -2.31 33.79 -3.36
N LEU A 186 -2.72 32.54 -3.13
CA LEU A 186 -1.82 31.38 -3.21
C LEU A 186 -1.30 31.10 -4.62
N TYR A 187 -2.23 31.03 -5.59
CA TYR A 187 -1.91 30.77 -6.99
C TYR A 187 -2.79 31.65 -7.88
N PRO A 188 -2.33 32.85 -8.27
CA PRO A 188 -3.16 33.82 -8.99
C PRO A 188 -3.85 33.26 -10.25
N VAL A 189 -3.26 32.26 -10.91
CA VAL A 189 -3.79 31.65 -12.14
C VAL A 189 -4.90 30.63 -11.88
N VAL A 190 -4.84 29.88 -10.78
CA VAL A 190 -5.69 28.69 -10.55
C VAL A 190 -6.48 28.71 -9.24
N LEU A 191 -6.06 29.53 -8.28
CA LEU A 191 -6.59 29.59 -6.92
C LEU A 191 -6.56 31.03 -6.41
N ASP A 192 -7.29 31.89 -7.13
CA ASP A 192 -7.54 33.28 -6.76
C ASP A 192 -8.99 33.45 -6.30
N TRP A 193 -9.18 33.58 -4.99
CA TRP A 193 -10.50 33.78 -4.39
C TRP A 193 -11.06 35.19 -4.61
N ASN A 194 -10.24 36.16 -5.05
CA ASN A 194 -10.76 37.43 -5.56
C ASN A 194 -11.53 37.23 -6.87
N ASN A 195 -11.24 36.15 -7.61
CA ASN A 195 -11.99 35.69 -8.77
C ASN A 195 -12.61 34.30 -8.51
N ALA A 196 -13.57 34.26 -7.58
CA ALA A 196 -14.23 33.03 -7.15
C ALA A 196 -14.78 32.15 -8.30
N PRO A 197 -15.36 32.68 -9.40
CA PRO A 197 -15.82 31.84 -10.51
C PRO A 197 -14.71 30.99 -11.15
N ILE A 198 -13.51 31.56 -11.35
CA ILE A 198 -12.37 30.83 -11.91
C ILE A 198 -11.90 29.74 -10.93
N THR A 199 -11.73 30.11 -9.66
CA THR A 199 -11.28 29.18 -8.62
C THR A 199 -12.24 28.00 -8.43
N LEU A 200 -13.55 28.25 -8.43
CA LEU A 200 -14.57 27.20 -8.37
C LEU A 200 -14.59 26.34 -9.63
N GLY A 201 -14.42 26.95 -10.81
CA GLY A 201 -14.33 26.22 -12.08
C GLY A 201 -13.14 25.27 -12.13
N VAL A 202 -11.94 25.76 -11.80
CA VAL A 202 -10.72 24.94 -11.74
C VAL A 202 -10.81 23.89 -10.64
N GLY A 203 -11.26 24.27 -9.44
CA GLY A 203 -11.41 23.35 -8.32
C GLY A 203 -12.40 22.21 -8.61
N SER A 204 -13.58 22.53 -9.16
CA SER A 204 -14.57 21.52 -9.57
C SER A 204 -14.06 20.63 -10.71
N GLY A 205 -13.39 21.20 -11.71
CA GLY A 205 -12.74 20.44 -12.78
C GLY A 205 -11.68 19.46 -12.26
N LEU A 206 -10.85 19.88 -11.30
CA LEU A 206 -9.90 18.99 -10.65
C LEU A 206 -10.60 17.85 -9.89
N LEU A 207 -11.63 18.16 -9.10
CA LEU A 207 -12.32 17.18 -8.25
C LEU A 207 -13.15 16.17 -9.04
N ILE A 208 -13.84 16.61 -10.11
CA ILE A 208 -14.81 15.80 -10.84
C ILE A 208 -14.18 15.12 -12.07
N VAL A 209 -13.17 15.75 -12.69
CA VAL A 209 -12.57 15.24 -13.94
C VAL A 209 -11.18 14.71 -13.70
N VAL A 210 -10.26 15.52 -13.18
CA VAL A 210 -8.83 15.16 -13.13
C VAL A 210 -8.55 14.07 -12.11
N ILE A 211 -9.07 14.20 -10.88
CA ILE A 211 -8.86 13.19 -9.82
C ILE A 211 -9.42 11.81 -10.22
N PRO A 212 -10.68 11.68 -10.70
CA PRO A 212 -11.19 10.40 -11.17
C PRO A 212 -10.42 9.84 -12.37
N SER A 213 -10.01 10.70 -13.31
CA SER A 213 -9.21 10.27 -14.47
C SER A 213 -7.85 9.69 -14.06
N LEU A 214 -7.15 10.35 -13.13
CA LEU A 214 -5.90 9.85 -12.57
C LEU A 214 -6.12 8.57 -11.76
N GLN A 215 -7.19 8.48 -10.96
CA GLN A 215 -7.51 7.24 -10.24
C GLN A 215 -7.74 6.07 -11.22
N MET A 216 -8.43 6.31 -12.34
CA MET A 216 -8.61 5.31 -13.40
C MET A 216 -7.28 4.93 -14.06
N MET A 217 -6.39 5.89 -14.30
CA MET A 217 -5.04 5.63 -14.81
C MET A 217 -4.25 4.72 -13.86
N PHE A 218 -4.21 5.03 -12.56
CA PHE A 218 -3.55 4.19 -11.55
C PHE A 218 -4.18 2.80 -11.42
N PHE A 219 -5.50 2.71 -11.53
CA PHE A 219 -6.20 1.43 -11.60
C PHE A 219 -5.79 0.63 -12.85
N GLY A 220 -5.66 1.28 -14.00
CA GLY A 220 -5.15 0.69 -15.24
C GLY A 220 -3.73 0.14 -15.07
N LEU A 221 -2.82 0.91 -14.46
CA LEU A 221 -1.45 0.47 -14.15
C LEU A 221 -1.45 -0.76 -13.23
N TYR A 222 -2.32 -0.78 -12.22
CA TYR A 222 -2.49 -1.94 -11.36
C TYR A 222 -2.98 -3.18 -12.12
N ARG A 223 -3.98 -3.03 -13.00
CA ARG A 223 -4.47 -4.12 -13.85
C ARG A 223 -3.41 -4.62 -14.82
N LEU A 224 -2.61 -3.72 -15.39
CA LEU A 224 -1.48 -4.05 -16.25
C LEU A 224 -0.44 -4.88 -15.49
N LYS A 225 -0.10 -4.49 -14.26
CA LYS A 225 0.81 -5.25 -13.39
C LYS A 225 0.30 -6.67 -13.14
N LEU A 226 -0.99 -6.81 -12.81
CA LEU A 226 -1.60 -8.14 -12.62
C LEU A 226 -1.57 -8.99 -13.90
N TYR A 227 -1.82 -8.36 -15.05
CA TYR A 227 -1.76 -9.04 -16.34
C TYR A 227 -0.35 -9.55 -16.64
N ILE A 228 0.68 -8.71 -16.46
CA ILE A 228 2.09 -9.09 -16.63
C ILE A 228 2.44 -10.23 -15.67
N PHE A 229 2.03 -10.13 -14.41
CA PHE A 229 2.27 -11.19 -13.42
C PHE A 229 1.61 -12.52 -13.83
N LYS A 230 0.34 -12.49 -14.25
CA LYS A 230 -0.37 -13.70 -14.72
C LYS A 230 0.31 -14.31 -15.95
N LYS A 231 0.76 -13.47 -16.89
CA LYS A 231 1.43 -13.91 -18.12
C LYS A 231 2.80 -14.54 -17.85
N ILE A 232 3.59 -13.98 -16.94
CA ILE A 232 4.93 -14.48 -16.62
C ILE A 232 4.86 -15.74 -15.76
N TYR A 233 4.03 -15.74 -14.72
CA TYR A 233 4.04 -16.80 -13.70
C TYR A 233 2.98 -17.89 -13.89
N LYS A 234 2.11 -17.80 -14.92
CA LYS A 234 1.02 -18.77 -15.23
C LYS A 234 0.19 -19.20 -13.99
N HIS A 235 0.12 -18.38 -12.94
CA HIS A 235 -0.52 -18.74 -11.68
C HIS A 235 -2.04 -18.46 -11.77
N GLU A 236 -2.84 -19.52 -11.65
CA GLU A 236 -4.32 -19.53 -11.78
C GLU A 236 -5.07 -19.07 -10.51
N TYR A 237 -4.37 -18.44 -9.54
CA TYR A 237 -4.90 -18.20 -8.19
C TYR A 237 -5.60 -16.85 -7.95
N LEU A 238 -5.65 -15.95 -8.94
CA LEU A 238 -6.12 -14.57 -8.71
C LEU A 238 -7.62 -14.34 -8.93
N ASP A 239 -8.37 -15.33 -9.43
CA ASP A 239 -9.79 -15.14 -9.74
C ASP A 239 -10.67 -15.07 -8.48
N VAL A 240 -10.17 -15.53 -7.32
CA VAL A 240 -10.91 -15.54 -6.03
C VAL A 240 -10.96 -14.16 -5.35
N ILE A 241 -10.02 -13.24 -5.64
CA ILE A 241 -9.92 -11.93 -4.96
C ILE A 241 -10.60 -10.81 -5.79
N SER A 242 -11.08 -11.13 -7.00
CA SER A 242 -11.64 -10.15 -7.94
C SER A 242 -13.18 -10.03 -7.94
N LYS A 243 -13.87 -10.81 -7.11
CA LYS A 243 -15.29 -10.63 -6.78
C LYS A 243 -15.42 -9.82 -5.50
#